data_AF-A0A7W8KF35-F1
#
_entry.id   AF-A0A7W8KF35-F1
#
_cell.length_a   1.000
_cell.length_b   1.000
_cell.length_c   1.000
_cell.angle_alpha   90.00
_cell.angle_beta   90.00
_cell.angle_gamma   90.00
#
_symmetry.space_group_name_H-M   'P 1'
#
loop_
_entity.id
_entity.type
_entity.pdbx_description
1 polymer ?
#
loop_
_entity_poly.entity_id
_entity_poly.type
_entity_poly.pdbx_seq_one_letter_code
_entity_poly.pdbx_strand_id
1 'polypeptide(L)'
;MTFSELDPRTLTILGVEGALEAAAAPRATADTLSGLSAHPDSRVRALVARHPNTPVEVLGTLAAAYPADVLANPGLPLMRLARPNLLSAFPADSVIALLNTEHAPAWITDAALRHEDYAVRTALAGRPGLGPERVAALAQDAGWQIREAVARRDDLPEPLVRQLAGDDDYDVRKAVAARPDLPGDVLRAFIRDGHGLVRASVARRLDLPLDCMISLAADGDADVLATLARRVDLPRAVREWLATHEHASVRAAALQGWTVPPTWLGRAAQDADPDVRAALARRPDAAPDTLVALAQDENESVRRAVLERSDLPEAAVLALARAPEQDIRLHVASAEGVSGAVLDVLVHDTDASIRTVLAVRPDVGAARLATLAGDANPEVRRAVAYAPTADAAILTALSADPNAGVRRAAAQHPQLPGGAQDTLSTDTDDGVRLALAGRPDLSPDVRAHLRSDPDASVRAEVTAP
;
A
#
# COMPACT_ATOMS: atom_id res chain seq x y z
N MET A 1 -15.89 32.27 43.93
CA MET A 1 -17.02 31.69 43.19
C MET A 1 -16.86 30.19 43.25
N THR A 2 -17.83 29.47 43.77
CA THR A 2 -17.81 28.01 43.81
C THR A 2 -18.03 27.47 42.41
N PHE A 3 -17.18 26.54 41.96
CA PHE A 3 -17.14 25.93 40.62
C PHE A 3 -18.45 25.27 40.12
N SER A 4 -19.53 25.35 40.90
CA SER A 4 -20.80 24.64 40.67
C SER A 4 -21.75 25.30 39.66
N GLU A 5 -21.38 26.44 39.06
CA GLU A 5 -22.27 27.25 38.20
C GLU A 5 -21.76 27.47 36.76
N LEU A 6 -20.70 26.78 36.31
CA LEU A 6 -20.13 26.99 34.97
C LEU A 6 -20.71 26.01 33.94
N ASP A 7 -21.27 26.58 32.87
CA ASP A 7 -21.79 25.90 31.65
C ASP A 7 -20.69 24.97 31.06
N PRO A 8 -21.02 23.75 30.59
CA PRO A 8 -20.09 22.83 29.94
C PRO A 8 -19.19 23.44 28.86
N ARG A 9 -19.63 24.49 28.15
CA ARG A 9 -18.83 25.21 27.15
C ARG A 9 -17.75 26.12 27.76
N THR A 10 -17.91 26.53 29.01
CA THR A 10 -16.99 27.39 29.76
C THR A 10 -15.83 26.62 30.40
N LEU A 11 -15.94 25.30 30.55
CA LEU A 11 -14.90 24.49 31.20
C LEU A 11 -13.68 24.24 30.31
N THR A 12 -13.80 24.43 29.00
CA THR A 12 -12.67 24.53 28.05
C THR A 12 -11.86 25.83 28.18
N ILE A 13 -12.35 26.82 28.94
CA ILE A 13 -11.68 28.12 29.17
C ILE A 13 -10.80 28.08 30.44
N LEU A 14 -11.01 27.08 31.31
CA LEU A 14 -10.10 26.84 32.44
C LEU A 14 -8.73 26.41 31.88
N GLY A 15 -7.67 27.09 32.31
CA GLY A 15 -6.32 26.59 32.10
C GLY A 15 -6.15 25.20 32.70
N VAL A 16 -5.16 24.44 32.22
CA VAL A 16 -4.94 23.03 32.57
C VAL A 16 -5.00 22.77 34.08
N GLU A 17 -4.36 23.60 34.90
CA GLU A 17 -4.36 23.46 36.37
C GLU A 17 -5.75 23.60 37.00
N GLY A 18 -6.56 24.55 36.50
CA GLY A 18 -7.94 24.73 36.99
C GLY A 18 -8.87 23.59 36.58
N ALA A 19 -8.66 23.02 35.39
CA ALA A 19 -9.40 21.85 34.93
C ALA A 19 -9.03 20.59 35.74
N LEU A 20 -7.75 20.44 36.13
CA LEU A 20 -7.30 19.36 37.02
C LEU A 20 -7.92 19.49 38.42
N GLU A 21 -7.93 20.69 38.99
CA GLU A 21 -8.55 20.95 40.29
C GLU A 21 -10.06 20.66 40.26
N ALA A 22 -10.76 21.12 39.21
CA ALA A 22 -12.18 20.87 39.02
C ALA A 22 -12.50 19.38 38.85
N ALA A 23 -11.70 18.63 38.07
CA ALA A 23 -11.89 17.19 37.88
C ALA A 23 -11.59 16.36 39.14
N ALA A 24 -10.67 16.82 40.00
CA ALA A 24 -10.31 16.17 41.25
C ALA A 24 -11.25 16.51 42.43
N ALA A 25 -12.10 17.54 42.29
CA ALA A 25 -12.95 18.03 43.36
C ALA A 25 -14.01 16.98 43.77
N PRO A 26 -14.08 16.53 45.05
CA PRO A 26 -15.01 15.47 45.48
C PRO A 26 -16.50 15.77 45.27
N ARG A 27 -16.84 17.05 45.08
CA ARG A 27 -18.21 17.53 44.84
C ARG A 27 -18.47 17.89 43.37
N ALA A 28 -17.57 17.56 42.46
CA ALA A 28 -17.77 17.77 41.03
C ALA A 28 -19.06 17.08 40.59
N THR A 29 -19.91 17.83 39.87
CA THR A 29 -21.21 17.34 39.39
C THR A 29 -21.03 16.54 38.10
N ALA A 30 -22.04 15.73 37.76
CA ALA A 30 -22.12 15.01 36.50
C ALA A 30 -21.94 15.94 35.28
N ASP A 31 -22.54 17.13 35.31
CA ASP A 31 -22.46 18.11 34.21
C ASP A 31 -21.05 18.68 34.07
N THR A 32 -20.39 19.03 35.18
CA THR A 32 -19.00 19.49 35.18
C THR A 32 -18.06 18.43 34.60
N LEU A 33 -18.20 17.19 35.03
CA LEU A 33 -17.38 16.07 34.56
C LEU A 33 -17.64 15.75 33.08
N SER A 34 -18.90 15.86 32.63
CA SER A 34 -19.26 15.71 31.22
C SER A 34 -18.59 16.77 30.34
N GLY A 35 -18.58 18.04 30.78
CA GLY A 35 -17.87 19.11 30.07
C GLY A 35 -16.35 18.88 30.01
N LEU A 36 -15.75 18.39 31.10
CA LEU A 36 -14.31 18.11 31.17
C LEU A 36 -13.87 16.85 30.40
N SER A 37 -14.80 15.97 30.03
CA SER A 37 -14.48 14.73 29.31
C SER A 37 -13.85 14.93 27.93
N ALA A 38 -14.11 16.09 27.29
CA ALA A 38 -13.56 16.47 25.99
C ALA A 38 -12.34 17.41 26.09
N HIS A 39 -11.83 17.67 27.30
CA HIS A 39 -10.71 18.59 27.52
C HIS A 39 -9.44 18.10 26.80
N PRO A 40 -8.60 18.96 26.18
CA PRO A 40 -7.43 18.55 25.40
C PRO A 40 -6.34 17.82 26.21
N ASP A 41 -6.15 18.20 27.49
CA ASP A 41 -5.18 17.54 28.39
C ASP A 41 -5.66 16.14 28.81
N SER A 42 -4.80 15.13 28.60
CA SER A 42 -5.11 13.73 28.89
C SER A 42 -5.24 13.40 30.38
N ARG A 43 -4.55 14.15 31.25
CA ARG A 43 -4.60 13.97 32.71
C ARG A 43 -5.96 14.40 33.26
N VAL A 44 -6.54 15.47 32.71
CA VAL A 44 -7.91 15.90 33.05
C VAL A 44 -8.91 14.80 32.71
N ARG A 45 -8.84 14.24 31.50
CA ARG A 45 -9.72 13.15 31.07
C ARG A 45 -9.55 11.87 31.91
N ALA A 46 -8.32 11.54 32.30
CA ALA A 46 -8.05 10.41 33.19
C ALA A 46 -8.66 10.61 34.60
N LEU A 47 -8.61 11.84 35.15
CA LEU A 47 -9.27 12.17 36.41
C LEU A 47 -10.80 12.06 36.29
N VAL A 48 -11.36 12.56 35.20
CA VAL A 48 -12.80 12.40 34.90
C VAL A 48 -13.16 10.91 34.85
N ALA A 49 -12.38 10.08 34.17
CA ALA A 49 -12.64 8.64 34.10
C ALA A 49 -12.66 7.93 35.48
N ARG A 50 -11.83 8.39 36.44
CA ARG A 50 -11.76 7.84 37.81
C ARG A 50 -12.79 8.42 38.78
N HIS A 51 -13.45 9.53 38.44
CA HIS A 51 -14.25 10.26 39.41
C HIS A 51 -15.61 9.55 39.68
N PRO A 52 -16.03 9.35 40.94
CA PRO A 52 -17.22 8.55 41.29
C PRO A 52 -18.54 9.10 40.75
N ASN A 53 -18.63 10.41 40.51
CA ASN A 53 -19.83 11.06 39.96
C ASN A 53 -19.87 11.12 38.42
N THR A 54 -18.90 10.53 37.72
CA THR A 54 -18.86 10.59 36.26
C THR A 54 -20.00 9.79 35.65
N PRO A 55 -20.81 10.38 34.74
CA PRO A 55 -21.93 9.68 34.12
C PRO A 55 -21.51 8.44 33.33
N VAL A 56 -22.40 7.46 33.25
CA VAL A 56 -22.17 6.18 32.55
C VAL A 56 -21.81 6.41 31.08
N GLU A 57 -22.49 7.34 30.44
CA GLU A 57 -22.31 7.67 29.02
C GLU A 57 -20.91 8.27 28.78
N VAL A 58 -20.40 9.08 29.71
CA VAL A 58 -19.05 9.65 29.68
C VAL A 58 -17.98 8.59 29.99
N LEU A 59 -18.24 7.69 30.93
CA LEU A 59 -17.36 6.54 31.16
C LEU A 59 -17.26 5.66 29.92
N GLY A 60 -18.37 5.46 29.22
CA GLY A 60 -18.42 4.73 27.96
C GLY A 60 -17.55 5.35 26.87
N THR A 61 -17.56 6.68 26.70
CA THR A 61 -16.72 7.35 25.69
C THR A 61 -15.24 7.38 26.08
N LEU A 62 -14.92 7.50 27.37
CA LEU A 62 -13.53 7.55 27.85
C LEU A 62 -12.87 6.17 27.92
N ALA A 63 -13.64 5.09 28.06
CA ALA A 63 -13.11 3.74 28.24
C ALA A 63 -12.17 3.26 27.13
N ALA A 64 -12.36 3.68 25.87
CA ALA A 64 -11.45 3.35 24.78
C ALA A 64 -10.01 3.89 25.01
N ALA A 65 -9.89 5.11 25.54
CA ALA A 65 -8.61 5.78 25.77
C ALA A 65 -8.06 5.56 27.19
N TYR A 66 -8.93 5.33 28.16
CA TYR A 66 -8.61 5.25 29.59
C TYR A 66 -9.23 4.02 30.28
N PRO A 67 -9.03 2.80 29.77
CA PRO A 67 -9.74 1.62 30.27
C PRO A 67 -9.39 1.30 31.73
N ALA A 68 -8.12 1.44 32.13
CA ALA A 68 -7.69 1.20 33.51
C ALA A 68 -8.29 2.22 34.50
N ASP A 69 -8.43 3.48 34.09
CA ASP A 69 -9.00 4.54 34.91
C ASP A 69 -10.50 4.37 35.10
N VAL A 70 -11.22 3.97 34.04
CA VAL A 70 -12.64 3.61 34.12
C VAL A 70 -12.85 2.39 35.02
N LEU A 71 -12.03 1.34 34.89
CA LEU A 71 -12.12 0.17 35.76
C LEU A 71 -11.81 0.48 37.24
N ALA A 72 -10.98 1.48 37.49
CA ALA A 72 -10.65 1.97 38.83
C ALA A 72 -11.69 2.96 39.40
N ASN A 73 -12.76 3.29 38.65
CA ASN A 73 -13.76 4.24 39.09
C ASN A 73 -14.56 3.70 40.30
N PRO A 74 -14.56 4.38 41.47
CA PRO A 74 -15.25 3.91 42.67
C PRO A 74 -16.78 3.82 42.53
N GLY A 75 -17.39 4.55 41.59
CA GLY A 75 -18.81 4.52 41.29
C GLY A 75 -19.24 3.33 40.41
N LEU A 76 -18.31 2.72 39.67
CA LEU A 76 -18.60 1.66 38.70
C LEU A 76 -19.33 0.43 39.31
N PRO A 77 -18.98 -0.06 40.52
CA PRO A 77 -19.71 -1.17 41.13
C PRO A 77 -21.19 -0.86 41.40
N LEU A 78 -21.52 0.37 41.82
CA LEU A 78 -22.90 0.79 42.06
C LEU A 78 -23.68 0.96 40.75
N MET A 79 -23.04 1.52 39.72
CA MET A 79 -23.64 1.65 38.38
C MET A 79 -23.98 0.28 37.78
N ARG A 80 -23.10 -0.71 37.95
CA ARG A 80 -23.33 -2.09 37.53
C ARG A 80 -24.51 -2.74 38.26
N LEU A 81 -24.68 -2.47 39.56
CA LEU A 81 -25.83 -2.94 40.32
C LEU A 81 -27.14 -2.30 39.83
N ALA A 82 -27.10 -1.01 39.48
CA ALA A 82 -28.26 -0.28 38.98
C ALA A 82 -28.61 -0.65 37.53
N ARG A 83 -27.62 -1.01 36.70
CA ARG A 83 -27.78 -1.37 35.28
C ARG A 83 -27.10 -2.73 34.99
N PRO A 84 -27.83 -3.86 35.06
CA PRO A 84 -27.26 -5.20 34.84
C PRO A 84 -26.56 -5.39 33.48
N ASN A 85 -27.00 -4.68 32.44
CA ASN A 85 -26.40 -4.69 31.09
C ASN A 85 -25.57 -3.42 30.82
N LEU A 86 -24.80 -2.97 31.81
CA LEU A 86 -24.07 -1.70 31.75
C LEU A 86 -23.23 -1.54 30.47
N LEU A 87 -22.50 -2.57 30.06
CA LEU A 87 -21.60 -2.50 28.90
C LEU A 87 -22.33 -2.39 27.56
N SER A 88 -23.61 -2.75 27.47
CA SER A 88 -24.40 -2.53 26.25
C SER A 88 -24.61 -1.04 25.95
N ALA A 89 -24.42 -0.16 26.94
CA ALA A 89 -24.46 1.29 26.73
C ALA A 89 -23.12 1.86 26.24
N PHE A 90 -22.05 1.05 26.19
CA PHE A 90 -20.71 1.49 25.81
C PHE A 90 -20.47 1.20 24.33
N PRO A 91 -19.71 2.05 23.61
CA PRO A 91 -19.24 1.73 22.27
C PRO A 91 -18.41 0.43 22.27
N ALA A 92 -18.47 -0.34 21.17
CA ALA A 92 -17.75 -1.60 21.04
C ALA A 92 -16.25 -1.46 21.31
N ASP A 93 -15.60 -0.45 20.72
CA ASP A 93 -14.17 -0.16 20.91
C ASP A 93 -13.82 0.08 22.38
N SER A 94 -14.70 0.73 23.13
CA SER A 94 -14.55 0.95 24.56
C SER A 94 -14.63 -0.35 25.35
N VAL A 95 -15.59 -1.22 25.05
CA VAL A 95 -15.70 -2.54 25.69
C VAL A 95 -14.48 -3.40 25.37
N ILE A 96 -13.99 -3.36 24.13
CA ILE A 96 -12.78 -4.05 23.69
C ILE A 96 -11.55 -3.53 24.45
N ALA A 97 -11.42 -2.22 24.64
CA ALA A 97 -10.33 -1.63 25.44
C ALA A 97 -10.38 -2.08 26.91
N LEU A 98 -11.58 -2.14 27.51
CA LEU A 98 -11.76 -2.68 28.86
C LEU A 98 -11.38 -4.16 28.95
N LEU A 99 -11.77 -4.96 27.95
CA LEU A 99 -11.39 -6.38 27.85
C LEU A 99 -9.88 -6.56 27.77
N ASN A 100 -9.19 -5.74 26.98
CA ASN A 100 -7.74 -5.84 26.76
C ASN A 100 -6.89 -5.37 27.95
N THR A 101 -7.51 -4.90 29.02
CA THR A 101 -6.78 -4.56 30.25
C THR A 101 -6.31 -5.84 30.95
N GLU A 102 -5.04 -5.86 31.35
CA GLU A 102 -4.37 -7.02 32.01
C GLU A 102 -5.19 -7.57 33.19
N HIS A 103 -5.77 -6.68 34.00
CA HIS A 103 -6.55 -7.01 35.19
C HIS A 103 -8.05 -6.81 35.00
N ALA A 104 -8.56 -6.98 33.77
CA ALA A 104 -9.99 -6.84 33.49
C ALA A 104 -10.83 -7.76 34.43
N PRO A 105 -11.78 -7.21 35.19
CA PRO A 105 -12.61 -8.01 36.08
C PRO A 105 -13.39 -9.11 35.36
N ALA A 106 -13.64 -10.25 36.04
CA ALA A 106 -14.37 -11.38 35.46
C ALA A 106 -15.74 -11.00 34.90
N TRP A 107 -16.44 -10.06 35.54
CA TRP A 107 -17.75 -9.59 35.07
C TRP A 107 -17.69 -8.87 33.71
N ILE A 108 -16.56 -8.24 33.35
CA ILE A 108 -16.37 -7.65 32.01
C ILE A 108 -16.36 -8.76 30.97
N THR A 109 -15.67 -9.86 31.26
CA THR A 109 -15.62 -11.05 30.40
C THR A 109 -17.01 -11.67 30.25
N ASP A 110 -17.75 -11.81 31.36
CA ASP A 110 -19.11 -12.38 31.34
C ASP A 110 -20.15 -11.48 30.66
N ALA A 111 -19.93 -10.16 30.68
CA ALA A 111 -20.75 -9.20 29.96
C ALA A 111 -20.41 -9.22 28.46
N ALA A 112 -19.11 -9.23 28.11
CA ALA A 112 -18.64 -9.35 26.74
C ALA A 112 -19.15 -10.63 26.05
N LEU A 113 -19.19 -11.76 26.77
CA LEU A 113 -19.70 -13.04 26.25
C LEU A 113 -21.16 -12.95 25.76
N ARG A 114 -21.97 -12.08 26.36
CA ARG A 114 -23.39 -11.87 26.03
C ARG A 114 -23.63 -10.55 25.31
N HIS A 115 -22.58 -9.88 24.87
CA HIS A 115 -22.68 -8.58 24.23
C HIS A 115 -23.37 -8.73 22.87
N GLU A 116 -24.22 -7.79 22.49
CA GLU A 116 -24.96 -7.85 21.21
C GLU A 116 -24.04 -7.66 20.00
N ASP A 117 -23.06 -6.76 20.13
CA ASP A 117 -22.04 -6.51 19.11
C ASP A 117 -21.10 -7.70 18.95
N TYR A 118 -21.01 -8.22 17.73
CA TYR A 118 -20.14 -9.34 17.39
C TYR A 118 -18.66 -8.99 17.51
N ALA A 119 -18.25 -7.73 17.29
CA ALA A 119 -16.85 -7.31 17.37
C ALA A 119 -16.30 -7.48 18.81
N VAL A 120 -17.13 -7.19 19.82
CA VAL A 120 -16.80 -7.42 21.23
C VAL A 120 -16.62 -8.91 21.51
N ARG A 121 -17.52 -9.76 21.00
CA ARG A 121 -17.44 -11.23 21.18
C ARG A 121 -16.25 -11.83 20.43
N THR A 122 -15.93 -11.33 19.24
CA THR A 122 -14.74 -11.72 18.46
C THR A 122 -13.45 -11.34 19.20
N ALA A 123 -13.37 -10.13 19.75
CA ALA A 123 -12.23 -9.70 20.57
C ALA A 123 -12.07 -10.59 21.81
N LEU A 124 -13.17 -10.96 22.46
CA LEU A 124 -13.16 -11.90 23.57
C LEU A 124 -12.66 -13.30 23.15
N ALA A 125 -13.09 -13.81 22.00
CA ALA A 125 -12.69 -15.12 21.48
C ALA A 125 -11.18 -15.22 21.23
N GLY A 126 -10.54 -14.13 20.81
CA GLY A 126 -9.08 -14.04 20.64
C GLY A 126 -8.28 -13.87 21.93
N ARG A 127 -8.93 -13.65 23.08
CA ARG A 127 -8.23 -13.33 24.34
C ARG A 127 -7.49 -14.55 24.92
N PRO A 128 -6.20 -14.45 25.27
CA PRO A 128 -5.49 -15.54 25.94
C PRO A 128 -6.02 -15.79 27.36
N GLY A 129 -5.90 -17.03 27.86
CA GLY A 129 -6.28 -17.39 29.23
C GLY A 129 -7.79 -17.42 29.50
N LEU A 130 -8.61 -17.49 28.44
CA LEU A 130 -10.05 -17.68 28.59
C LEU A 130 -10.33 -19.11 29.05
N GLY A 131 -11.15 -19.28 30.09
CA GLY A 131 -11.49 -20.60 30.63
C GLY A 131 -12.23 -21.49 29.60
N PRO A 132 -12.08 -22.83 29.69
CA PRO A 132 -12.57 -23.76 28.67
C PRO A 132 -14.08 -23.70 28.45
N GLU A 133 -14.87 -23.44 29.50
CA GLU A 133 -16.33 -23.29 29.38
C GLU A 133 -16.73 -22.09 28.52
N ARG A 134 -16.02 -20.96 28.65
CA ARG A 134 -16.29 -19.75 27.86
C ARG A 134 -15.85 -19.92 26.41
N VAL A 135 -14.72 -20.59 26.18
CA VAL A 135 -14.27 -20.96 24.83
C VAL A 135 -15.30 -21.89 24.16
N ALA A 136 -15.80 -22.90 24.88
CA ALA A 136 -16.82 -23.80 24.37
C ALA A 136 -18.14 -23.09 24.05
N ALA A 137 -18.55 -22.10 24.84
CA ALA A 137 -19.71 -21.27 24.55
C ALA A 137 -19.52 -20.44 23.25
N LEU A 138 -18.36 -19.80 23.08
CA LEU A 138 -18.04 -19.02 21.88
C LEU A 138 -17.89 -19.90 20.63
N ALA A 139 -17.47 -21.16 20.78
CA ALA A 139 -17.43 -22.14 19.68
C ALA A 139 -18.83 -22.51 19.15
N GLN A 140 -19.90 -22.17 19.87
CA GLN A 140 -21.29 -22.36 19.48
C GLN A 140 -22.00 -21.03 19.17
N ASP A 141 -21.27 -19.92 19.09
CA ASP A 141 -21.85 -18.61 18.79
C ASP A 141 -22.52 -18.61 17.41
N ALA A 142 -23.62 -17.87 17.27
CA ALA A 142 -24.31 -17.75 16.00
C ALA A 142 -23.48 -17.03 14.93
N GLY A 143 -22.58 -16.12 15.33
CA GLY A 143 -21.69 -15.41 14.41
C GLY A 143 -20.48 -16.25 14.03
N TRP A 144 -20.34 -16.54 12.74
CA TRP A 144 -19.21 -17.33 12.22
C TRP A 144 -17.86 -16.68 12.50
N GLN A 145 -17.75 -15.35 12.52
CA GLN A 145 -16.50 -14.64 12.84
C GLN A 145 -15.98 -14.94 14.25
N ILE A 146 -16.90 -15.14 15.21
CA ILE A 146 -16.54 -15.51 16.58
C ILE A 146 -15.99 -16.94 16.58
N ARG A 147 -16.69 -17.87 15.91
CA ARG A 147 -16.26 -19.28 15.80
C ARG A 147 -14.93 -19.40 15.06
N GLU A 148 -14.70 -18.59 14.03
CA GLU A 148 -13.42 -18.48 13.33
C GLU A 148 -12.31 -18.00 14.27
N ALA A 149 -12.57 -16.96 15.06
CA ALA A 149 -11.62 -16.47 16.05
C ALA A 149 -11.29 -17.54 17.11
N VAL A 150 -12.28 -18.35 17.53
CA VAL A 150 -12.05 -19.51 18.40
C VAL A 150 -11.20 -20.58 17.70
N ALA A 151 -11.46 -20.88 16.43
CA ALA A 151 -10.72 -21.86 15.64
C ALA A 151 -9.23 -21.51 15.48
N ARG A 152 -8.88 -20.21 15.52
CA ARG A 152 -7.50 -19.70 15.42
C ARG A 152 -6.70 -19.77 16.72
N ARG A 153 -7.30 -20.18 17.84
CA ARG A 153 -6.63 -20.24 19.14
C ARG A 153 -5.66 -21.41 19.25
N ASP A 154 -4.41 -21.17 19.62
CA ASP A 154 -3.43 -22.26 19.76
C ASP A 154 -3.76 -23.24 20.89
N ASP A 155 -4.52 -22.83 21.90
CA ASP A 155 -4.87 -23.61 23.10
C ASP A 155 -6.20 -24.38 23.00
N LEU A 156 -6.73 -24.56 21.79
CA LEU A 156 -8.04 -25.18 21.58
C LEU A 156 -8.01 -26.71 21.85
N PRO A 157 -8.85 -27.25 22.75
CA PRO A 157 -8.96 -28.68 22.98
C PRO A 157 -9.44 -29.45 21.74
N GLU A 158 -8.91 -30.66 21.53
CA GLU A 158 -9.22 -31.52 20.38
C GLU A 158 -10.73 -31.75 20.12
N PRO A 159 -11.62 -31.90 21.13
CA PRO A 159 -13.07 -32.01 20.89
C PRO A 159 -13.66 -30.77 20.21
N LEU A 160 -13.18 -29.56 20.55
CA LEU A 160 -13.63 -28.32 19.92
C LEU A 160 -13.02 -28.15 18.52
N VAL A 161 -11.77 -28.59 18.30
CA VAL A 161 -11.20 -28.67 16.95
C VAL A 161 -12.08 -29.54 16.05
N ARG A 162 -12.52 -30.72 16.52
CA ARG A 162 -13.42 -31.60 15.75
C ARG A 162 -14.80 -30.98 15.51
N GLN A 163 -15.36 -30.30 16.50
CA GLN A 163 -16.63 -29.58 16.35
C GLN A 163 -16.53 -28.54 15.24
N LEU A 164 -15.54 -27.66 15.31
CA LEU A 164 -15.34 -26.57 14.34
C LEU A 164 -14.88 -27.07 12.97
N ALA A 165 -14.31 -28.28 12.88
CA ALA A 165 -14.03 -28.90 11.59
C ALA A 165 -15.29 -29.26 10.80
N GLY A 166 -16.41 -29.50 11.48
CA GLY A 166 -17.72 -29.74 10.88
C GLY A 166 -18.61 -28.50 10.79
N ASP A 167 -18.05 -27.30 10.99
CA ASP A 167 -18.78 -26.04 10.98
C ASP A 167 -19.48 -25.80 9.62
N ASP A 168 -20.63 -25.13 9.63
CA ASP A 168 -21.36 -24.82 8.40
C ASP A 168 -20.63 -23.77 7.55
N ASP A 169 -19.95 -22.83 8.20
CA ASP A 169 -19.21 -21.77 7.56
C ASP A 169 -17.80 -22.22 7.14
N TYR A 170 -17.44 -21.95 5.89
CA TYR A 170 -16.16 -22.42 5.33
C TYR A 170 -14.96 -21.61 5.87
N ASP A 171 -15.14 -20.37 6.33
CA ASP A 171 -14.04 -19.58 6.90
C ASP A 171 -13.61 -20.15 8.26
N VAL A 172 -14.56 -20.65 9.05
CA VAL A 172 -14.27 -21.43 10.27
C VAL A 172 -13.52 -22.71 9.93
N ARG A 173 -14.02 -23.53 9.00
CA ARG A 173 -13.36 -24.77 8.58
C ARG A 173 -11.96 -24.52 8.01
N LYS A 174 -11.79 -23.44 7.23
CA LYS A 174 -10.50 -23.00 6.67
C LYS A 174 -9.50 -22.63 7.77
N ALA A 175 -9.96 -21.96 8.83
CA ALA A 175 -9.13 -21.65 10.00
C ALA A 175 -8.69 -22.93 10.72
N VAL A 176 -9.59 -23.91 10.90
CA VAL A 176 -9.26 -25.22 11.47
C VAL A 176 -8.26 -25.98 10.59
N ALA A 177 -8.43 -25.97 9.27
CA ALA A 177 -7.55 -26.63 8.31
C ALA A 177 -6.09 -26.10 8.35
N ALA A 178 -5.90 -24.85 8.76
CA ALA A 178 -4.58 -24.22 8.87
C ALA A 178 -3.84 -24.58 10.17
N ARG A 179 -4.49 -25.26 11.13
CA ARG A 179 -3.91 -25.53 12.44
C ARG A 179 -2.79 -26.58 12.42
N PRO A 180 -1.64 -26.34 13.08
CA PRO A 180 -0.54 -27.32 13.08
C PRO A 180 -0.87 -28.61 13.84
N ASP A 181 -1.77 -28.57 14.82
CA ASP A 181 -2.17 -29.68 15.69
C ASP A 181 -3.38 -30.50 15.17
N LEU A 182 -3.72 -30.36 13.88
CA LEU A 182 -4.91 -30.98 13.30
C LEU A 182 -4.84 -32.53 13.33
N PRO A 183 -5.85 -33.22 13.88
CA PRO A 183 -5.91 -34.68 13.83
C PRO A 183 -5.90 -35.22 12.40
N GLY A 184 -5.16 -36.31 12.15
CA GLY A 184 -4.92 -36.83 10.80
C GLY A 184 -6.16 -37.38 10.07
N ASP A 185 -7.20 -37.77 10.80
CA ASP A 185 -8.52 -38.13 10.26
C ASP A 185 -9.30 -36.88 9.80
N VAL A 186 -9.26 -35.81 10.59
CA VAL A 186 -9.88 -34.52 10.26
C VAL A 186 -9.19 -33.86 9.06
N LEU A 187 -7.85 -33.90 9.00
CA LEU A 187 -7.08 -33.47 7.84
C LEU A 187 -7.58 -34.16 6.55
N ARG A 188 -7.77 -35.49 6.59
CA ARG A 188 -8.27 -36.26 5.45
C ARG A 188 -9.73 -35.95 5.10
N ALA A 189 -10.55 -35.56 6.07
CA ALA A 189 -11.90 -35.08 5.80
C ALA A 189 -11.87 -33.77 5.00
N PHE A 190 -10.97 -32.83 5.35
CA PHE A 190 -10.85 -31.56 4.62
C PHE A 190 -10.31 -31.70 3.19
N ILE A 191 -9.62 -32.79 2.84
CA ILE A 191 -9.28 -33.09 1.44
C ILE A 191 -10.53 -33.22 0.57
N ARG A 192 -11.66 -33.58 1.16
CA ARG A 192 -12.96 -33.73 0.49
C ARG A 192 -13.95 -32.65 0.90
N ASP A 193 -13.48 -31.54 1.50
CA ASP A 193 -14.35 -30.44 1.89
C ASP A 193 -15.12 -29.91 0.68
N GLY A 194 -16.39 -29.54 0.87
CA GLY A 194 -17.20 -28.98 -0.21
C GLY A 194 -16.64 -27.67 -0.78
N HIS A 195 -15.87 -26.92 0.01
CA HIS A 195 -15.37 -25.60 -0.36
C HIS A 195 -13.89 -25.62 -0.80
N GLY A 196 -13.61 -25.13 -2.02
CA GLY A 196 -12.27 -25.11 -2.61
C GLY A 196 -11.22 -24.41 -1.75
N LEU A 197 -11.57 -23.28 -1.11
CA LEU A 197 -10.64 -22.55 -0.23
C LEU A 197 -10.17 -23.36 1.00
N VAL A 198 -11.00 -24.27 1.52
CA VAL A 198 -10.60 -25.16 2.63
C VAL A 198 -9.60 -26.18 2.11
N ARG A 199 -9.89 -26.81 0.96
CA ARG A 199 -8.98 -27.76 0.30
C ARG A 199 -7.66 -27.11 -0.09
N ALA A 200 -7.68 -25.88 -0.61
CA ALA A 200 -6.49 -25.09 -0.90
C ALA A 200 -5.70 -24.75 0.37
N SER A 201 -6.37 -24.48 1.50
CA SER A 201 -5.71 -24.29 2.80
C SER A 201 -4.91 -25.55 3.19
N VAL A 202 -5.52 -26.72 3.06
CA VAL A 202 -4.85 -28.01 3.29
C VAL A 202 -3.68 -28.22 2.32
N ALA A 203 -3.84 -27.86 1.05
CA ALA A 203 -2.78 -27.98 0.04
C ALA A 203 -1.52 -27.16 0.38
N ARG A 204 -1.62 -26.10 1.19
CA ARG A 204 -0.45 -25.28 1.62
C ARG A 204 0.35 -25.91 2.76
N ARG A 205 -0.19 -26.92 3.43
CA ARG A 205 0.42 -27.48 4.65
C ARG A 205 1.70 -28.25 4.36
N LEU A 206 2.82 -27.87 4.97
CA LEU A 206 4.10 -28.55 4.72
C LEU A 206 4.14 -29.98 5.25
N ASP A 207 3.28 -30.33 6.22
CA ASP A 207 3.15 -31.67 6.81
C ASP A 207 2.12 -32.56 6.10
N LEU A 208 1.64 -32.16 4.92
CA LEU A 208 0.62 -32.88 4.16
C LEU A 208 1.13 -34.29 3.77
N PRO A 209 0.42 -35.38 4.15
CA PRO A 209 0.79 -36.73 3.75
C PRO A 209 0.70 -36.97 2.22
N LEU A 210 1.49 -37.92 1.71
CA LEU A 210 1.56 -38.25 0.29
C LEU A 210 0.20 -38.70 -0.30
N ASP A 211 -0.57 -39.51 0.44
CA ASP A 211 -1.91 -39.94 0.03
C ASP A 211 -2.87 -38.75 -0.15
N CYS A 212 -2.75 -37.74 0.71
CA CYS A 212 -3.52 -36.50 0.61
C CYS A 212 -3.06 -35.65 -0.59
N MET A 213 -1.77 -35.53 -0.85
CA MET A 213 -1.24 -34.84 -2.04
C MET A 213 -1.74 -35.48 -3.34
N ILE A 214 -1.71 -36.82 -3.42
CA ILE A 214 -2.20 -37.56 -4.59
C ILE A 214 -3.71 -37.35 -4.76
N SER A 215 -4.47 -37.34 -3.67
CA SER A 215 -5.91 -37.09 -3.70
C SER A 215 -6.23 -35.68 -4.19
N LEU A 216 -5.53 -34.65 -3.71
CA LEU A 216 -5.69 -33.26 -4.16
C LEU A 216 -5.21 -33.05 -5.60
N ALA A 217 -4.28 -33.87 -6.10
CA ALA A 217 -3.88 -33.80 -7.51
C ALA A 217 -5.03 -34.20 -8.46
N ALA A 218 -6.06 -34.88 -7.97
CA ALA A 218 -7.27 -35.21 -8.73
C ALA A 218 -8.43 -34.22 -8.46
N ASP A 219 -8.17 -33.10 -7.79
CA ASP A 219 -9.18 -32.08 -7.50
C ASP A 219 -9.66 -31.40 -8.79
N GLY A 220 -10.96 -31.11 -8.88
CA GLY A 220 -11.55 -30.41 -10.03
C GLY A 220 -11.40 -28.89 -9.97
N ASP A 221 -10.93 -28.35 -8.84
CA ASP A 221 -10.77 -26.91 -8.63
C ASP A 221 -9.35 -26.46 -9.01
N ALA A 222 -9.27 -25.61 -10.04
CA ALA A 222 -8.01 -25.07 -10.54
C ALA A 222 -7.21 -24.29 -9.49
N ASP A 223 -7.86 -23.63 -8.52
CA ASP A 223 -7.18 -22.87 -7.48
C ASP A 223 -6.52 -23.79 -6.45
N VAL A 224 -7.17 -24.92 -6.15
CA VAL A 224 -6.59 -25.98 -5.31
C VAL A 224 -5.38 -26.59 -6.01
N LEU A 225 -5.51 -26.93 -7.29
CA LEU A 225 -4.42 -27.48 -8.10
C LEU A 225 -3.26 -26.48 -8.26
N ALA A 226 -3.54 -25.20 -8.49
CA ALA A 226 -2.51 -24.16 -8.57
C ALA A 226 -1.80 -23.96 -7.23
N THR A 227 -2.53 -24.06 -6.12
CA THR A 227 -1.94 -24.03 -4.77
C THR A 227 -1.03 -25.23 -4.55
N LEU A 228 -1.49 -26.43 -4.92
CA LEU A 228 -0.70 -27.67 -4.85
C LEU A 228 0.55 -27.57 -5.73
N ALA A 229 0.44 -27.04 -6.94
CA ALA A 229 1.52 -26.91 -7.93
C ALA A 229 2.70 -26.04 -7.47
N ARG A 230 2.50 -25.14 -6.51
CA ARG A 230 3.56 -24.31 -5.93
C ARG A 230 4.42 -25.05 -4.90
N ARG A 231 4.04 -26.27 -4.52
CA ARG A 231 4.78 -27.06 -3.54
C ARG A 231 6.06 -27.67 -4.13
N VAL A 232 7.13 -27.57 -3.36
CA VAL A 232 8.47 -28.08 -3.72
C VAL A 232 8.66 -29.57 -3.47
N ASP A 233 7.77 -30.21 -2.71
CA ASP A 233 7.90 -31.58 -2.19
C ASP A 233 7.04 -32.62 -2.92
N LEU A 234 6.31 -32.22 -3.97
CA LEU A 234 5.44 -33.11 -4.72
C LEU A 234 6.20 -34.28 -5.38
N PRO A 235 5.58 -35.46 -5.57
CA PRO A 235 6.15 -36.53 -6.38
C PRO A 235 6.30 -36.13 -7.85
N ARG A 236 7.40 -36.54 -8.49
CA ARG A 236 7.71 -36.19 -9.89
C ARG A 236 6.53 -36.37 -10.86
N ALA A 237 5.83 -37.51 -10.78
CA ALA A 237 4.69 -37.80 -11.66
C ALA A 237 3.53 -36.80 -11.52
N VAL A 238 3.22 -36.37 -10.28
CA VAL A 238 2.19 -35.35 -10.01
C VAL A 238 2.62 -34.02 -10.61
N ARG A 239 3.90 -33.68 -10.45
CA ARG A 239 4.41 -32.43 -10.97
C ARG A 239 4.44 -32.38 -12.50
N GLU A 240 4.82 -33.47 -13.16
CA GLU A 240 4.76 -33.62 -14.62
C GLU A 240 3.33 -33.48 -15.14
N TRP A 241 2.34 -34.02 -14.42
CA TRP A 241 0.93 -33.86 -14.77
C TRP A 241 0.44 -32.41 -14.63
N LEU A 242 0.72 -31.75 -13.49
CA LEU A 242 0.33 -30.34 -13.24
C LEU A 242 0.96 -29.37 -14.26
N ALA A 243 2.20 -29.65 -14.68
CA ALA A 243 2.90 -28.88 -15.70
C ALA A 243 2.18 -28.87 -17.07
N THR A 244 1.43 -29.92 -17.37
CA THR A 244 0.68 -30.07 -18.63
C THR A 244 -0.83 -29.96 -18.45
N HIS A 245 -1.28 -29.41 -17.31
CA HIS A 245 -2.69 -29.31 -16.98
C HIS A 245 -3.46 -28.43 -17.98
N GLU A 246 -4.75 -28.68 -18.19
CA GLU A 246 -5.58 -27.90 -19.12
C GLU A 246 -5.74 -26.43 -18.69
N HIS A 247 -5.84 -26.18 -17.38
CA HIS A 247 -5.92 -24.85 -16.80
C HIS A 247 -4.57 -24.13 -16.78
N ALA A 248 -4.53 -22.92 -17.37
CA ALA A 248 -3.34 -22.09 -17.45
C ALA A 248 -2.81 -21.67 -16.08
N SER A 249 -3.68 -21.35 -15.12
CA SER A 249 -3.29 -20.99 -13.75
C SER A 249 -2.49 -22.09 -13.06
N VAL A 250 -2.83 -23.36 -13.30
CA VAL A 250 -2.12 -24.53 -12.77
C VAL A 250 -0.74 -24.67 -13.44
N ARG A 251 -0.68 -24.54 -14.77
CA ARG A 251 0.60 -24.57 -15.52
C ARG A 251 1.54 -23.46 -15.06
N ALA A 252 1.03 -22.22 -14.97
CA ALA A 252 1.78 -21.05 -14.51
C ALA A 252 2.30 -21.23 -13.06
N ALA A 253 1.45 -21.77 -12.17
CA ALA A 253 1.84 -22.05 -10.79
C ALA A 253 2.93 -23.14 -10.68
N ALA A 254 2.79 -24.23 -11.44
CA ALA A 254 3.81 -25.28 -11.52
C ALA A 254 5.14 -24.72 -12.05
N LEU A 255 5.09 -23.74 -12.96
CA LEU A 255 6.27 -23.11 -13.54
C LEU A 255 7.00 -22.22 -12.52
N GLN A 256 6.39 -21.87 -11.39
CA GLN A 256 7.02 -21.07 -10.33
C GLN A 256 7.51 -21.91 -9.15
N GLY A 257 6.88 -23.06 -8.89
CA GLY A 257 7.14 -23.81 -7.66
C GLY A 257 8.47 -24.57 -7.61
N TRP A 258 9.08 -24.90 -8.76
CA TRP A 258 10.20 -25.85 -8.80
C TRP A 258 11.00 -25.77 -10.11
N THR A 259 12.13 -26.50 -10.17
CA THR A 259 12.93 -26.65 -11.40
C THR A 259 12.20 -27.56 -12.38
N VAL A 260 12.06 -27.09 -13.62
CA VAL A 260 11.29 -27.74 -14.66
C VAL A 260 12.19 -28.25 -15.79
N PRO A 261 11.84 -29.37 -16.47
CA PRO A 261 12.61 -29.83 -17.61
C PRO A 261 12.69 -28.77 -18.73
N PRO A 262 13.83 -28.65 -19.45
CA PRO A 262 13.96 -27.68 -20.54
C PRO A 262 12.89 -27.78 -21.63
N THR A 263 12.41 -29.00 -21.89
CA THR A 263 11.31 -29.26 -22.84
C THR A 263 10.02 -28.54 -22.45
N TRP A 264 9.79 -28.34 -21.15
CA TRP A 264 8.61 -27.63 -20.68
C TRP A 264 8.78 -26.11 -20.76
N LEU A 265 9.97 -25.57 -20.52
CA LEU A 265 10.25 -24.14 -20.77
C LEU A 265 9.96 -23.76 -22.22
N GLY A 266 10.38 -24.60 -23.18
CA GLY A 266 10.09 -24.40 -24.59
C GLY A 266 8.58 -24.40 -24.92
N ARG A 267 7.80 -25.25 -24.24
CA ARG A 267 6.33 -25.25 -24.37
C ARG A 267 5.71 -24.03 -23.71
N ALA A 268 6.17 -23.64 -22.53
CA ALA A 268 5.68 -22.48 -21.80
C ALA A 268 5.90 -21.19 -22.59
N ALA A 269 7.01 -21.07 -23.34
CA ALA A 269 7.27 -19.94 -24.23
C ALA A 269 6.28 -19.82 -25.39
N GLN A 270 5.65 -20.94 -25.77
CA GLN A 270 4.68 -21.04 -26.87
C GLN A 270 3.25 -21.33 -26.35
N ASP A 271 3.03 -21.20 -25.04
CA ASP A 271 1.74 -21.48 -24.44
C ASP A 271 0.71 -20.51 -25.00
N ALA A 272 -0.51 -20.97 -25.28
CA ALA A 272 -1.57 -20.11 -25.79
C ALA A 272 -1.97 -19.04 -24.77
N ASP A 273 -1.83 -19.35 -23.47
CA ASP A 273 -2.23 -18.46 -22.39
C ASP A 273 -1.08 -17.51 -21.99
N PRO A 274 -1.31 -16.19 -22.00
CA PRO A 274 -0.28 -15.20 -21.66
C PRO A 274 0.18 -15.30 -20.20
N ASP A 275 -0.63 -15.79 -19.26
CA ASP A 275 -0.22 -15.89 -17.86
C ASP A 275 0.89 -16.94 -17.67
N VAL A 276 0.88 -18.00 -18.48
CA VAL A 276 1.95 -19.00 -18.49
C VAL A 276 3.24 -18.42 -19.08
N ARG A 277 3.13 -17.66 -20.18
CA ARG A 277 4.28 -16.95 -20.80
C ARG A 277 4.86 -15.89 -19.86
N ALA A 278 4.01 -15.14 -19.16
CA ALA A 278 4.40 -14.18 -18.14
C ALA A 278 5.04 -14.86 -16.91
N ALA A 279 4.54 -16.03 -16.50
CA ALA A 279 5.19 -16.83 -15.47
C ALA A 279 6.60 -17.27 -15.91
N LEU A 280 6.80 -17.62 -17.18
CA LEU A 280 8.12 -17.94 -17.72
C LEU A 280 9.07 -16.73 -17.63
N ALA A 281 8.60 -15.54 -17.98
CA ALA A 281 9.38 -14.30 -17.85
C ALA A 281 9.87 -14.05 -16.41
N ARG A 282 9.05 -14.36 -15.40
CA ARG A 282 9.40 -14.17 -13.98
C ARG A 282 10.38 -15.20 -13.43
N ARG A 283 10.73 -16.25 -14.18
CA ARG A 283 11.67 -17.26 -13.68
C ARG A 283 13.10 -16.74 -13.62
N PRO A 284 13.85 -16.98 -12.53
CA PRO A 284 15.24 -16.53 -12.43
C PRO A 284 16.17 -17.21 -13.43
N ASP A 285 15.82 -18.40 -13.93
CA ASP A 285 16.60 -19.19 -14.88
C ASP A 285 16.10 -19.08 -16.34
N ALA A 286 15.26 -18.08 -16.65
CA ALA A 286 14.83 -17.80 -18.02
C ALA A 286 16.03 -17.43 -18.90
N ALA A 287 16.22 -18.13 -20.02
CA ALA A 287 17.34 -17.88 -20.92
C ALA A 287 17.23 -16.51 -21.61
N PRO A 288 18.35 -15.81 -21.91
CA PRO A 288 18.32 -14.51 -22.57
C PRO A 288 17.51 -14.49 -23.87
N ASP A 289 17.67 -15.51 -24.74
CA ASP A 289 16.91 -15.60 -26.00
C ASP A 289 15.40 -15.72 -25.78
N THR A 290 14.99 -16.37 -24.68
CA THR A 290 13.58 -16.47 -24.29
C THR A 290 13.07 -15.10 -23.82
N LEU A 291 13.85 -14.36 -23.04
CA LEU A 291 13.48 -13.00 -22.62
C LEU A 291 13.36 -12.03 -23.81
N VAL A 292 14.23 -12.17 -24.83
CA VAL A 292 14.13 -11.40 -26.08
C VAL A 292 12.83 -11.73 -26.82
N ALA A 293 12.47 -13.01 -26.93
CA ALA A 293 11.22 -13.42 -27.56
C ALA A 293 9.99 -12.91 -26.78
N LEU A 294 9.99 -13.02 -25.45
CA LEU A 294 8.89 -12.55 -24.58
C LEU A 294 8.77 -11.02 -24.53
N ALA A 295 9.87 -10.28 -24.73
CA ALA A 295 9.82 -8.82 -24.90
C ALA A 295 9.08 -8.40 -26.18
N GLN A 296 8.99 -9.29 -27.16
CA GLN A 296 8.25 -9.13 -28.42
C GLN A 296 6.91 -9.89 -28.41
N ASP A 297 6.49 -10.43 -27.26
CA ASP A 297 5.21 -11.14 -27.14
C ASP A 297 4.07 -10.27 -27.65
N GLU A 298 2.99 -10.86 -28.14
CA GLU A 298 1.79 -10.11 -28.55
C GLU A 298 1.05 -9.51 -27.36
N ASN A 299 1.13 -10.17 -26.19
CA ASN A 299 0.39 -9.79 -25.01
C ASN A 299 1.20 -8.84 -24.11
N GLU A 300 0.53 -7.75 -23.75
CA GLU A 300 1.04 -6.70 -22.88
C GLU A 300 1.46 -7.20 -21.49
N SER A 301 0.72 -8.14 -20.88
CA SER A 301 1.04 -8.66 -19.54
C SER A 301 2.37 -9.42 -19.53
N VAL A 302 2.71 -10.08 -20.64
CA VAL A 302 4.00 -10.77 -20.81
C VAL A 302 5.13 -9.76 -20.94
N ARG A 303 4.97 -8.73 -21.76
CA ARG A 303 5.97 -7.65 -21.90
C ARG A 303 6.23 -6.94 -20.56
N ARG A 304 5.17 -6.68 -19.77
CA ARG A 304 5.32 -6.13 -18.41
C ARG A 304 6.07 -7.08 -17.47
N ALA A 305 5.76 -8.38 -17.50
CA ALA A 305 6.48 -9.36 -16.69
C ALA A 305 7.98 -9.44 -17.04
N VAL A 306 8.35 -9.22 -18.31
CA VAL A 306 9.75 -9.08 -18.72
C VAL A 306 10.35 -7.78 -18.16
N LEU A 307 9.64 -6.66 -18.27
CA LEU A 307 10.09 -5.35 -17.81
C LEU A 307 10.38 -5.28 -16.29
N GLU A 308 9.71 -6.10 -15.48
CA GLU A 308 9.94 -6.21 -14.03
C GLU A 308 11.33 -6.75 -13.66
N ARG A 309 12.08 -7.29 -14.63
CA ARG A 309 13.40 -7.86 -14.41
C ARG A 309 14.51 -6.82 -14.44
N SER A 310 15.52 -7.03 -13.60
CA SER A 310 16.73 -6.20 -13.56
C SER A 310 17.88 -6.70 -14.43
N ASP A 311 17.77 -7.89 -15.03
CA ASP A 311 18.83 -8.59 -15.75
C ASP A 311 18.52 -8.79 -17.25
N LEU A 312 17.80 -7.84 -17.84
CA LEU A 312 17.37 -7.93 -19.23
C LEU A 312 18.55 -7.84 -20.21
N PRO A 313 18.62 -8.73 -21.22
CA PRO A 313 19.57 -8.57 -22.31
C PRO A 313 19.22 -7.32 -23.13
N GLU A 314 20.24 -6.66 -23.67
CA GLU A 314 20.07 -5.40 -24.43
C GLU A 314 19.03 -5.52 -25.55
N ALA A 315 19.00 -6.66 -26.27
CA ALA A 315 18.03 -6.91 -27.32
C ALA A 315 16.57 -6.95 -26.83
N ALA A 316 16.33 -7.38 -25.58
CA ALA A 316 15.00 -7.36 -24.97
C ALA A 316 14.61 -5.92 -24.59
N VAL A 317 15.54 -5.14 -24.01
CA VAL A 317 15.32 -3.72 -23.71
C VAL A 317 15.00 -2.94 -25.00
N LEU A 318 15.72 -3.21 -26.08
CA LEU A 318 15.47 -2.60 -27.40
C LEU A 318 14.11 -2.99 -27.98
N ALA A 319 13.64 -4.21 -27.76
CA ALA A 319 12.29 -4.63 -28.14
C ALA A 319 11.22 -3.89 -27.31
N LEU A 320 11.41 -3.77 -25.99
CA LEU A 320 10.50 -3.05 -25.10
C LEU A 320 10.46 -1.54 -25.40
N ALA A 321 11.58 -0.95 -25.82
CA ALA A 321 11.63 0.43 -26.31
C ALA A 321 10.79 0.67 -27.58
N ARG A 322 10.37 -0.39 -28.27
CA ARG A 322 9.48 -0.35 -29.44
C ARG A 322 8.10 -0.93 -29.13
N ALA A 323 7.80 -1.23 -27.86
CA ALA A 323 6.52 -1.79 -27.45
C ALA A 323 5.37 -0.83 -27.82
N PRO A 324 4.18 -1.35 -28.17
CA PRO A 324 3.04 -0.50 -28.49
C PRO A 324 2.59 0.34 -27.29
N GLU A 325 2.80 -0.15 -26.06
CA GLU A 325 2.43 0.57 -24.85
C GLU A 325 3.36 1.72 -24.52
N GLN A 326 2.77 2.90 -24.28
CA GLN A 326 3.49 4.09 -23.84
C GLN A 326 4.14 3.91 -22.46
N ASP A 327 3.48 3.24 -21.51
CA ASP A 327 4.00 3.07 -20.15
C ASP A 327 5.26 2.20 -20.11
N ILE A 328 5.31 1.13 -20.90
CA ILE A 328 6.50 0.29 -21.08
C ILE A 328 7.65 1.13 -21.66
N ARG A 329 7.41 1.85 -22.75
CA ARG A 329 8.46 2.68 -23.38
C ARG A 329 8.93 3.80 -22.45
N LEU A 330 8.03 4.42 -21.67
CA LEU A 330 8.36 5.44 -20.68
C LEU A 330 9.21 4.87 -19.54
N HIS A 331 8.92 3.65 -19.07
CA HIS A 331 9.73 2.96 -18.09
C HIS A 331 11.15 2.71 -18.61
N VAL A 332 11.29 2.23 -19.85
CA VAL A 332 12.60 2.05 -20.50
C VAL A 332 13.33 3.39 -20.64
N ALA A 333 12.62 4.46 -21.04
CA ALA A 333 13.20 5.81 -21.17
C ALA A 333 13.69 6.39 -19.84
N SER A 334 13.12 5.95 -18.72
CA SER A 334 13.47 6.41 -17.37
C SER A 334 14.55 5.55 -16.71
N ALA A 335 14.90 4.39 -17.29
CA ALA A 335 15.88 3.48 -16.72
C ALA A 335 17.31 4.05 -16.79
N GLU A 336 18.16 3.69 -15.82
CA GLU A 336 19.59 4.02 -15.84
C GLU A 336 20.37 3.04 -16.73
N GLY A 337 21.51 3.47 -17.28
CA GLY A 337 22.41 2.58 -18.03
C GLY A 337 21.83 2.06 -19.36
N VAL A 338 20.87 2.77 -19.94
CA VAL A 338 20.25 2.42 -21.23
C VAL A 338 21.27 2.58 -22.36
N SER A 339 21.32 1.62 -23.27
CA SER A 339 22.31 1.64 -24.36
C SER A 339 22.00 2.73 -25.40
N GLY A 340 23.03 3.14 -26.14
CA GLY A 340 22.89 4.13 -27.21
C GLY A 340 21.86 3.73 -28.26
N ALA A 341 21.79 2.44 -28.62
CA ALA A 341 20.83 1.93 -29.60
C ALA A 341 19.38 2.09 -29.13
N VAL A 342 19.13 1.95 -27.82
CA VAL A 342 17.80 2.17 -27.24
C VAL A 342 17.45 3.66 -27.22
N LEU A 343 18.42 4.53 -26.86
CA LEU A 343 18.23 5.98 -26.91
C LEU A 343 17.97 6.47 -28.35
N ASP A 344 18.62 5.90 -29.36
CA ASP A 344 18.40 6.21 -30.78
C ASP A 344 16.97 5.89 -31.24
N VAL A 345 16.35 4.85 -30.68
CA VAL A 345 14.95 4.52 -30.92
C VAL A 345 14.03 5.53 -30.22
N LEU A 346 14.23 5.75 -28.92
CA LEU A 346 13.33 6.54 -28.10
C LEU A 346 13.39 8.05 -28.42
N VAL A 347 14.51 8.57 -28.94
CA VAL A 347 14.61 9.98 -29.36
C VAL A 347 13.65 10.31 -30.52
N HIS A 348 13.22 9.29 -31.27
CA HIS A 348 12.23 9.39 -32.33
C HIS A 348 10.88 8.77 -31.93
N ASP A 349 10.62 8.57 -30.63
CA ASP A 349 9.35 8.01 -30.15
C ASP A 349 8.18 8.87 -30.63
N THR A 350 7.06 8.25 -30.97
CA THR A 350 5.84 8.97 -31.36
C THR A 350 5.30 9.86 -30.24
N ASP A 351 5.50 9.46 -28.99
CA ASP A 351 4.98 10.15 -27.82
C ASP A 351 5.95 11.21 -27.29
N ALA A 352 5.46 12.44 -27.14
CA ALA A 352 6.29 13.55 -26.72
C ALA A 352 6.73 13.45 -25.25
N SER A 353 5.96 12.79 -24.37
CA SER A 353 6.34 12.62 -22.97
C SER A 353 7.61 11.79 -22.83
N ILE A 354 7.78 10.76 -23.67
CA ILE A 354 9.00 9.95 -23.72
C ILE A 354 10.19 10.80 -24.16
N ARG A 355 10.03 11.57 -25.25
CA ARG A 355 11.09 12.46 -25.75
C ARG A 355 11.46 13.56 -24.75
N THR A 356 10.48 14.08 -24.01
CA THR A 356 10.69 15.03 -22.89
C THR A 356 11.53 14.42 -21.78
N VAL A 357 11.29 13.15 -21.40
CA VAL A 357 12.11 12.45 -20.41
C VAL A 357 13.56 12.34 -20.90
N LEU A 358 13.77 11.99 -22.18
CA LEU A 358 15.12 11.90 -22.74
C LEU A 358 15.87 13.23 -22.76
N ALA A 359 15.16 14.35 -22.98
CA ALA A 359 15.77 15.67 -23.10
C ALA A 359 16.55 16.10 -21.85
N VAL A 360 16.15 15.62 -20.66
CA VAL A 360 16.80 15.97 -19.39
C VAL A 360 17.77 14.91 -18.89
N ARG A 361 18.00 13.84 -19.67
CA ARG A 361 18.92 12.78 -19.28
C ARG A 361 20.39 13.22 -19.42
N PRO A 362 21.24 12.95 -18.42
CA PRO A 362 22.66 13.30 -18.49
C PRO A 362 23.45 12.46 -19.50
N ASP A 363 22.96 11.28 -19.88
CA ASP A 363 23.63 10.31 -20.76
C ASP A 363 23.09 10.31 -22.20
N VAL A 364 22.16 11.21 -22.55
CA VAL A 364 21.52 11.25 -23.88
C VAL A 364 22.52 11.52 -25.01
N GLY A 365 23.57 12.31 -24.70
CA GLY A 365 24.62 12.71 -25.63
C GLY A 365 24.24 13.89 -26.52
N ALA A 366 25.23 14.69 -26.90
CA ALA A 366 25.03 15.97 -27.59
C ALA A 366 24.27 15.86 -28.93
N ALA A 367 24.55 14.82 -29.72
CA ALA A 367 23.88 14.63 -31.00
C ALA A 367 22.37 14.39 -30.87
N ARG A 368 21.95 13.55 -29.91
CA ARG A 368 20.53 13.29 -29.64
C ARG A 368 19.85 14.49 -29.00
N LEU A 369 20.55 15.20 -28.12
CA LEU A 369 20.05 16.44 -27.52
C LEU A 369 19.79 17.51 -28.59
N ALA A 370 20.66 17.62 -29.60
CA ALA A 370 20.46 18.50 -30.74
C ALA A 370 19.24 18.08 -31.59
N THR A 371 18.98 16.78 -31.76
CA THR A 371 17.74 16.29 -32.39
C THR A 371 16.50 16.75 -31.62
N LEU A 372 16.50 16.60 -30.29
CA LEU A 372 15.39 17.02 -29.42
C LEU A 372 15.22 18.55 -29.38
N ALA A 373 16.29 19.32 -29.56
CA ALA A 373 16.21 20.77 -29.65
C ALA A 373 15.42 21.24 -30.89
N GLY A 374 15.36 20.42 -31.93
CA GLY A 374 14.56 20.64 -33.13
C GLY A 374 13.18 19.97 -33.13
N ASP A 375 12.72 19.44 -31.99
CA ASP A 375 11.48 18.67 -31.91
C ASP A 375 10.25 19.48 -32.30
N ALA A 376 9.25 18.84 -32.92
CA ALA A 376 7.99 19.50 -33.27
C ALA A 376 7.21 19.99 -32.02
N ASN A 377 7.31 19.28 -30.90
CA ASN A 377 6.61 19.62 -29.67
C ASN A 377 7.41 20.63 -28.82
N PRO A 378 6.83 21.81 -28.49
CA PRO A 378 7.52 22.81 -27.68
C PRO A 378 7.89 22.34 -26.27
N GLU A 379 7.18 21.37 -25.69
CA GLU A 379 7.50 20.83 -24.37
C GLU A 379 8.81 20.05 -24.37
N VAL A 380 9.10 19.31 -25.45
CA VAL A 380 10.37 18.60 -25.62
C VAL A 380 11.52 19.60 -25.75
N ARG A 381 11.36 20.62 -26.60
CA ARG A 381 12.36 21.69 -26.76
C ARG A 381 12.58 22.48 -25.48
N ARG A 382 11.50 22.74 -24.72
CA ARG A 382 11.56 23.37 -23.40
C ARG A 382 12.34 22.53 -22.41
N ALA A 383 12.16 21.20 -22.43
CA ALA A 383 12.93 20.28 -21.60
C ALA A 383 14.42 20.27 -21.95
N VAL A 384 14.79 20.39 -23.23
CA VAL A 384 16.18 20.54 -23.65
C VAL A 384 16.83 21.78 -23.04
N ALA A 385 16.09 22.89 -22.89
CA ALA A 385 16.61 24.09 -22.23
C ALA A 385 16.94 23.90 -20.74
N TYR A 386 16.41 22.85 -20.09
CA TYR A 386 16.75 22.47 -18.72
C TYR A 386 17.90 21.45 -18.64
N ALA A 387 18.36 20.92 -19.77
CA ALA A 387 19.41 19.91 -19.80
C ALA A 387 20.77 20.53 -19.44
N PRO A 388 21.48 20.05 -18.40
CA PRO A 388 22.78 20.61 -17.99
C PRO A 388 23.87 20.53 -19.07
N THR A 389 23.69 19.66 -20.06
CA THR A 389 24.62 19.42 -21.16
C THR A 389 24.24 20.18 -22.44
N ALA A 390 23.22 21.04 -22.41
CA ALA A 390 22.84 21.86 -23.56
C ALA A 390 23.97 22.85 -23.89
N ASP A 391 24.55 22.71 -25.08
CA ASP A 391 25.66 23.55 -25.51
C ASP A 391 25.21 24.93 -26.01
N ALA A 392 26.18 25.82 -26.26
CA ALA A 392 25.91 27.18 -26.69
C ALA A 392 25.12 27.27 -28.02
N ALA A 393 25.32 26.30 -28.93
CA ALA A 393 24.64 26.27 -30.22
C ALA A 393 23.16 25.91 -30.04
N ILE A 394 22.86 24.89 -29.23
CA ILE A 394 21.50 24.51 -28.83
C ILE A 394 20.81 25.68 -28.13
N LEU A 395 21.46 26.29 -27.14
CA LEU A 395 20.87 27.41 -26.39
C LEU A 395 20.57 28.62 -27.29
N THR A 396 21.46 28.92 -28.23
CA THR A 396 21.22 30.01 -29.20
C THR A 396 20.02 29.71 -30.10
N ALA A 397 19.86 28.46 -30.55
CA ALA A 397 18.68 28.05 -31.32
C ALA A 397 17.39 28.17 -30.49
N LEU A 398 17.40 27.71 -29.24
CA LEU A 398 16.23 27.78 -28.33
C LEU A 398 15.88 29.22 -27.92
N SER A 399 16.84 30.15 -27.89
CA SER A 399 16.57 31.57 -27.67
C SER A 399 15.83 32.24 -28.83
N ALA A 400 15.84 31.65 -30.03
CA ALA A 400 15.07 32.10 -31.17
C ALA A 400 13.78 31.28 -31.40
N ASP A 401 13.38 30.45 -30.44
CA ASP A 401 12.24 29.52 -30.59
C ASP A 401 10.92 30.27 -30.78
N PRO A 402 9.99 29.79 -31.64
CA PRO A 402 8.67 30.41 -31.79
C PRO A 402 7.85 30.41 -30.48
N ASN A 403 8.06 29.45 -29.58
CA ASN A 403 7.32 29.34 -28.33
C ASN A 403 8.00 30.13 -27.19
N ALA A 404 7.27 31.08 -26.60
CA ALA A 404 7.79 31.92 -25.52
C ALA A 404 8.21 31.11 -24.27
N GLY A 405 7.55 29.99 -23.97
CA GLY A 405 7.92 29.10 -22.87
C GLY A 405 9.29 28.44 -23.05
N VAL A 406 9.66 28.10 -24.29
CA VAL A 406 11.00 27.56 -24.62
C VAL A 406 12.06 28.66 -24.45
N ARG A 407 11.81 29.84 -25.03
CA ARG A 407 12.71 31.00 -24.89
C ARG A 407 12.93 31.39 -23.44
N ARG A 408 11.87 31.35 -22.62
CA ARG A 408 11.94 31.61 -21.18
C ARG A 408 12.78 30.59 -20.43
N ALA A 409 12.66 29.30 -20.77
CA ALA A 409 13.50 28.26 -20.17
C ALA A 409 14.98 28.44 -20.58
N ALA A 410 15.25 28.75 -21.86
CA ALA A 410 16.61 29.05 -22.33
C ALA A 410 17.20 30.28 -21.60
N ALA A 411 16.38 31.32 -21.38
CA ALA A 411 16.77 32.51 -20.62
C ALA A 411 17.24 32.18 -19.19
N GLN A 412 16.77 31.08 -18.58
CA GLN A 412 17.18 30.66 -17.24
C GLN A 412 18.43 29.77 -17.22
N HIS A 413 18.91 29.29 -18.38
CA HIS A 413 19.97 28.28 -18.42
C HIS A 413 21.36 28.84 -18.05
N PRO A 414 22.10 28.31 -17.07
CA PRO A 414 23.34 28.91 -16.56
C PRO A 414 24.44 29.15 -17.61
N GLN A 415 24.42 28.45 -18.74
CA GLN A 415 25.43 28.55 -19.81
C GLN A 415 24.96 29.36 -21.03
N LEU A 416 23.90 30.16 -20.91
CA LEU A 416 23.36 30.98 -21.99
C LEU A 416 24.42 31.94 -22.56
N PRO A 417 24.80 31.84 -23.85
CA PRO A 417 25.84 32.66 -24.44
C PRO A 417 25.41 34.13 -24.57
N GLY A 418 26.36 35.06 -24.54
CA GLY A 418 26.11 36.51 -24.58
C GLY A 418 25.24 36.97 -25.76
N GLY A 419 25.49 36.48 -26.97
CA GLY A 419 24.67 36.84 -28.14
C GLY A 419 23.20 36.40 -28.03
N ALA A 420 22.93 35.32 -27.28
CA ALA A 420 21.57 34.90 -26.96
C ALA A 420 20.93 35.78 -25.87
N GLN A 421 21.72 36.27 -24.90
CA GLN A 421 21.26 37.27 -23.93
C GLN A 421 20.83 38.56 -24.64
N ASP A 422 21.62 39.04 -25.61
CA ASP A 422 21.31 40.24 -26.39
C ASP A 422 19.96 40.07 -27.11
N THR A 423 19.75 38.92 -27.76
CA THR A 423 18.51 38.59 -28.46
C THR A 423 17.31 38.60 -27.51
N LEU A 424 17.41 37.88 -26.38
CA LEU A 424 16.33 37.74 -25.41
C LEU A 424 16.06 39.02 -24.61
N SER A 425 17.01 39.94 -24.52
CA SER A 425 16.81 41.23 -23.86
C SER A 425 15.78 42.12 -24.58
N THR A 426 15.59 41.87 -25.88
CA THR A 426 14.61 42.56 -26.73
C THR A 426 13.41 41.69 -27.08
N ASP A 427 13.21 40.57 -26.38
CA ASP A 427 12.13 39.63 -26.65
C ASP A 427 10.76 40.31 -26.54
N THR A 428 9.81 39.91 -27.38
CA THR A 428 8.44 40.45 -27.32
C THR A 428 7.68 40.04 -26.07
N ASP A 429 8.00 38.88 -25.48
CA ASP A 429 7.36 38.35 -24.27
C ASP A 429 8.05 38.91 -23.02
N ASP A 430 7.27 39.59 -22.17
CA ASP A 430 7.73 40.15 -20.90
C ASP A 430 8.25 39.08 -19.93
N GLY A 431 7.63 37.90 -19.89
CA GLY A 431 8.07 36.77 -19.09
C GLY A 431 9.45 36.23 -19.48
N VAL A 432 9.83 36.31 -20.77
CA VAL A 432 11.19 35.98 -21.23
C VAL A 432 12.20 37.02 -20.72
N ARG A 433 11.89 38.31 -20.88
CA ARG A 433 12.75 39.40 -20.39
C ARG A 433 12.89 39.37 -18.87
N LEU A 434 11.83 39.03 -18.15
CA LEU A 434 11.83 38.84 -16.70
C LEU A 434 12.71 37.66 -16.27
N ALA A 435 12.63 36.53 -16.97
CA ALA A 435 13.46 35.37 -16.68
C ALA A 435 14.95 35.65 -16.92
N LEU A 436 15.27 36.43 -17.96
CA LEU A 436 16.63 36.93 -18.21
C LEU A 436 17.08 37.89 -17.10
N ALA A 437 16.21 38.80 -16.65
CA ALA A 437 16.50 39.81 -15.63
C ALA A 437 16.97 39.21 -14.29
N GLY A 438 16.40 38.07 -13.88
CA GLY A 438 16.76 37.39 -12.63
C GLY A 438 18.13 36.68 -12.66
N ARG A 439 18.88 36.78 -13.76
CA ARG A 439 20.19 36.14 -13.89
C ARG A 439 21.31 36.95 -13.23
N PRO A 440 22.24 36.30 -12.50
CA PRO A 440 23.40 36.98 -11.93
C PRO A 440 24.48 37.33 -12.96
N ASP A 441 24.56 36.58 -14.06
CA ASP A 441 25.65 36.58 -15.05
C ASP A 441 25.37 37.43 -16.31
N LEU A 442 24.45 38.40 -16.22
CA LEU A 442 24.13 39.29 -17.33
C LEU A 442 25.31 40.17 -17.75
N SER A 443 25.46 40.36 -19.06
CA SER A 443 26.38 41.38 -19.60
C SER A 443 25.98 42.79 -19.10
N PRO A 444 26.95 43.71 -18.92
CA PRO A 444 26.65 45.08 -18.49
C PRO A 444 25.66 45.80 -19.41
N ASP A 445 25.74 45.54 -20.72
CA ASP A 445 24.90 46.16 -21.73
C ASP A 445 23.45 45.63 -21.66
N VAL A 446 23.27 44.31 -21.56
CA VAL A 446 21.95 43.70 -21.36
C VAL A 446 21.32 44.16 -20.04
N ARG A 447 22.11 44.24 -18.96
CA ARG A 447 21.63 44.75 -17.67
C ARG A 447 21.19 46.21 -17.76
N ALA A 448 21.93 47.05 -18.49
CA ALA A 448 21.55 48.45 -18.71
C ALA A 448 20.26 48.57 -19.54
N HIS A 449 20.10 47.72 -20.55
CA HIS A 449 18.88 47.66 -21.37
C HIS A 449 17.65 47.30 -20.52
N LEU A 450 17.71 46.22 -19.74
CA LEU A 450 16.59 45.74 -18.92
C LEU A 450 16.20 46.70 -17.77
N ARG A 451 17.11 47.56 -17.29
CA ARG A 451 16.75 48.64 -16.33
C ARG A 451 15.77 49.66 -16.91
N SER A 452 15.74 49.77 -18.23
CA SER A 452 14.88 50.69 -18.96
C SER A 452 13.70 49.95 -19.62
N ASP A 453 13.44 48.69 -19.24
CA ASP A 453 12.36 47.87 -19.81
C ASP A 453 10.99 48.54 -19.62
N PRO A 454 10.06 48.44 -20.58
CA PRO A 454 8.70 48.93 -20.39
C PRO A 454 7.96 48.26 -19.22
N ASP A 455 8.23 46.99 -18.93
CA ASP A 455 7.57 46.25 -17.86
C ASP A 455 8.18 46.55 -16.48
N ALA A 456 7.33 46.86 -15.50
CA ALA A 456 7.77 47.23 -14.17
C ALA A 456 8.39 46.08 -13.36
N SER A 457 7.94 44.85 -13.60
CA SER A 457 8.44 43.64 -12.94
C SER A 457 9.85 43.33 -13.43
N VAL A 458 10.10 43.44 -14.74
CA VAL A 458 11.44 43.26 -15.33
C VAL A 458 12.44 44.26 -14.74
N ARG A 459 12.06 45.54 -14.63
CA ARG A 459 12.91 46.56 -14.01
C ARG A 459 13.21 46.25 -12.55
N ALA A 460 12.21 45.81 -11.79
CA ALA A 460 12.37 45.47 -10.38
C ALA A 460 13.34 44.28 -10.20
N GLU A 461 13.18 43.23 -11.00
CA GLU A 461 14.00 42.01 -10.93
C GLU A 461 15.48 42.27 -11.22
N VAL A 462 15.81 43.04 -12.27
CA VAL A 462 17.21 43.40 -12.59
C VAL A 462 17.88 44.26 -11.51
N THR A 463 17.09 44.93 -10.67
CA THR A 463 17.57 45.75 -9.54
C THR A 463 17.59 45.02 -8.21
N ALA A 464 17.06 43.78 -8.15
CA ALA A 464 17.16 42.95 -6.97
C ALA A 464 18.66 42.60 -6.71
N PRO A 465 19.10 42.64 -5.44
CA PRO A 465 20.51 42.53 -5.07
C PRO A 465 21.14 41.15 -5.32
#